data_AF-A0A2H3I2G0-F1
#
_entry.id   AF-A0A2H3I2G0-F1
#
_cell.length_a   1.000
_cell.length_b   1.000
_cell.length_c   1.000
_cell.angle_alpha   90.00
_cell.angle_beta   90.00
_cell.angle_gamma   90.00
#
_symmetry.space_group_name_H-M   'P 1'
#
loop_
_entity.id
_entity.type
_entity.pdbx_description
1 polymer ?
#
loop_
_entity_poly.entity_id
_entity_poly.type
_entity_poly.pdbx_seq_one_letter_code
_entity_poly.pdbx_strand_id
1 'polypeptide(L)'
;MSKDQIDSELIIALVAGSDTTSTAVQSTLLFIITNPQVYNTLRAEIHRAVARGELSNPIQDSEAKQLGDTLGGFYLRGGTFVGLNVWGVQRNKTIYGNNADLYYPERWLVDDIEKLHIMHQTHSLIFGHGSTRCLGGSMAMMEISKDIFELVRNFDITIANPHKPWVSRCYGIFFQKDFYVRLRAVDDSQPPAYEDFVRSEGA
;
A
#
# COMPACT_ATOMS: atom_id res chain seq x y z
N MET A 1 16.22 -21.01 8.08
CA MET A 1 14.95 -20.81 8.80
C MET A 1 14.85 -21.90 9.85
N SER A 2 14.79 -21.52 11.13
CA SER A 2 14.56 -22.49 12.20
C SER A 2 13.11 -22.98 12.18
N LYS A 3 12.84 -24.12 12.80
CA LYS A 3 11.49 -24.70 12.90
C LYS A 3 10.50 -23.71 13.52
N ASP A 4 10.93 -22.95 14.52
CA ASP A 4 10.10 -21.95 15.20
C ASP A 4 9.74 -20.75 14.30
N GLN A 5 10.62 -20.39 13.35
CA GLN A 5 10.34 -19.35 12.35
C GLN A 5 9.35 -19.84 11.29
N ILE A 6 9.44 -21.11 10.90
CA ILE A 6 8.48 -21.74 9.98
C ILE A 6 7.11 -21.83 10.65
N ASP A 7 7.04 -22.30 11.90
CA ASP A 7 5.78 -22.47 12.62
C ASP A 7 5.09 -21.11 12.89
N SER A 8 5.86 -20.05 13.16
CA SER A 8 5.32 -18.68 13.33
C SER A 8 4.78 -18.09 12.03
N GLU A 9 5.50 -18.23 10.91
CA GLU A 9 5.01 -17.76 9.61
C GLU A 9 3.84 -18.61 9.09
N LEU A 10 3.83 -19.91 9.37
CA LEU A 10 2.77 -20.83 9.00
C LEU A 10 1.46 -20.49 9.73
N ILE A 11 1.52 -20.13 11.02
CA ILE A 11 0.34 -19.69 11.79
C ILE A 11 -0.24 -18.40 11.22
N ILE A 12 0.61 -17.44 10.84
CA ILE A 12 0.15 -16.18 10.20
C ILE A 12 -0.51 -16.50 8.85
N ALA A 13 0.06 -17.37 8.03
CA ALA A 13 -0.51 -17.75 6.74
C ALA A 13 -1.83 -18.54 6.87
N LEU A 14 -1.95 -19.41 7.88
CA LEU A 14 -3.13 -20.26 8.10
C LEU A 14 -4.33 -19.44 8.61
N VAL A 15 -4.08 -18.53 9.56
CA VAL A 15 -5.12 -17.63 10.12
C VAL A 15 -5.48 -16.54 9.10
N ALA A 16 -4.50 -15.98 8.38
CA ALA A 16 -4.77 -14.98 7.35
C ALA A 16 -5.52 -15.55 6.14
N GLY A 17 -5.38 -16.84 5.82
CA GLY A 17 -6.01 -17.46 4.65
C GLY A 17 -7.44 -17.96 4.86
N SER A 18 -7.73 -18.60 6.01
CA SER A 18 -9.02 -19.29 6.22
C SER A 18 -10.17 -18.33 6.53
N ASP A 19 -9.97 -17.40 7.48
CA ASP A 19 -11.05 -16.52 7.93
C ASP A 19 -11.36 -15.44 6.90
N THR A 20 -10.33 -14.85 6.27
CA THR A 20 -10.52 -13.79 5.27
C THR A 20 -11.18 -14.32 3.99
N THR A 21 -10.75 -15.49 3.49
CA THR A 21 -11.35 -16.11 2.30
C THR A 21 -12.80 -16.48 2.56
N SER A 22 -13.10 -17.07 3.72
CA SER A 22 -14.47 -17.44 4.08
C SER A 22 -15.38 -16.22 4.22
N THR A 23 -14.91 -15.17 4.89
CA THR A 23 -15.65 -13.90 5.00
C THR A 23 -15.86 -13.23 3.64
N ALA A 24 -14.84 -13.23 2.77
CA ALA A 24 -14.94 -12.68 1.43
C ALA A 24 -15.97 -13.44 0.59
N VAL A 25 -15.90 -14.78 0.55
CA VAL A 25 -16.87 -15.61 -0.18
C VAL A 25 -18.28 -15.38 0.33
N GLN A 26 -18.51 -15.38 1.64
CA GLN A 26 -19.84 -15.17 2.22
C GLN A 26 -20.39 -13.78 1.92
N SER A 27 -19.55 -12.75 2.08
CA SER A 27 -19.96 -11.36 1.85
C SER A 27 -20.26 -11.12 0.36
N THR A 28 -19.38 -11.57 -0.53
CA THR A 28 -19.59 -11.51 -1.97
C THR A 28 -20.85 -12.25 -2.38
N LEU A 29 -21.08 -13.46 -1.87
CA LEU A 29 -22.27 -14.23 -2.16
C LEU A 29 -23.53 -13.50 -1.68
N LEU A 30 -23.53 -12.94 -0.46
CA LEU A 30 -24.64 -12.17 0.06
C LEU A 30 -24.99 -11.00 -0.86
N PHE A 31 -24.01 -10.18 -1.26
CA PHE A 31 -24.24 -9.06 -2.16
C PHE A 31 -24.71 -9.51 -3.54
N ILE A 32 -24.19 -10.62 -4.08
CA ILE A 32 -24.63 -11.15 -5.37
C ILE A 32 -26.09 -11.63 -5.29
N ILE A 33 -26.46 -12.44 -4.29
CA ILE A 33 -27.81 -13.03 -4.23
C ILE A 33 -28.90 -12.03 -3.82
N THR A 34 -28.54 -10.98 -3.08
CA THR A 34 -29.49 -9.94 -2.66
C THR A 34 -29.73 -8.87 -3.74
N ASN A 35 -28.96 -8.88 -4.83
CA ASN A 35 -29.09 -7.94 -5.95
C ASN A 35 -29.48 -8.67 -7.24
N PRO A 36 -30.78 -8.73 -7.60
CA PRO A 36 -31.26 -9.50 -8.75
C PRO A 36 -30.60 -9.13 -10.08
N GLN A 37 -30.30 -7.86 -10.30
CA GLN A 37 -29.62 -7.40 -11.52
C GLN A 37 -28.20 -7.96 -11.63
N VAL A 38 -27.43 -7.92 -10.54
CA VAL A 38 -26.07 -8.45 -10.47
C VAL A 38 -26.10 -9.97 -10.64
N TYR A 39 -26.97 -10.66 -9.90
CA TYR A 39 -27.15 -12.10 -9.99
C TYR A 39 -27.45 -12.55 -11.43
N ASN A 40 -28.45 -11.94 -12.07
CA ASN A 40 -28.89 -12.33 -13.40
C ASN A 40 -27.84 -12.02 -14.47
N THR A 41 -27.11 -10.90 -14.34
CA THR A 41 -26.03 -10.54 -15.26
C THR A 41 -24.88 -11.53 -15.16
N LEU A 42 -24.39 -11.80 -13.94
CA LEU A 42 -23.31 -12.75 -13.69
C LEU A 42 -23.69 -14.16 -14.17
N ARG A 43 -24.91 -14.60 -13.85
CA ARG A 43 -25.41 -15.91 -14.29
C ARG A 43 -25.51 -16.00 -15.81
N ALA A 44 -25.99 -14.96 -16.49
CA ALA A 44 -26.06 -14.91 -17.94
C ALA A 44 -24.67 -14.95 -18.59
N GLU A 45 -23.68 -14.26 -18.02
CA GLU A 45 -22.30 -14.29 -18.47
C GLU A 45 -21.69 -15.69 -18.37
N ILE A 46 -21.85 -16.35 -17.21
CA ILE A 46 -21.40 -17.73 -17.01
C ILE A 46 -22.06 -18.67 -18.01
N HIS A 47 -23.40 -18.60 -18.19
CA HIS A 47 -24.10 -19.46 -19.14
C HIS A 47 -23.65 -19.24 -20.59
N ARG A 48 -23.35 -18.00 -20.99
CA ARG A 48 -22.80 -17.72 -22.32
C ARG A 48 -21.42 -18.35 -22.50
N ALA A 49 -20.54 -18.25 -21.50
CA ALA A 49 -19.21 -18.86 -21.56
C ALA A 49 -19.28 -20.40 -21.62
N VAL A 50 -20.18 -21.02 -20.84
CA VAL A 50 -20.47 -22.46 -20.92
C VAL A 50 -21.00 -22.84 -22.31
N ALA A 51 -21.94 -22.07 -22.86
CA ALA A 51 -22.51 -22.34 -24.19
C ALA A 51 -21.47 -22.21 -25.32
N ARG A 52 -20.43 -21.38 -25.15
CA ARG A 52 -19.29 -21.28 -26.07
C ARG A 52 -18.27 -22.41 -25.89
N GLY A 53 -18.43 -23.27 -24.88
CA GLY A 53 -17.48 -24.35 -24.58
C GLY A 53 -16.16 -23.87 -23.98
N GLU A 54 -16.14 -22.67 -23.38
CA GLU A 54 -14.92 -22.04 -22.85
C GLU A 54 -14.56 -22.51 -21.43
N LEU A 55 -15.50 -23.14 -20.72
CA LEU A 55 -15.35 -23.50 -19.31
C LEU A 55 -15.44 -25.01 -19.11
N SER A 56 -14.49 -25.59 -18.39
CA SER A 56 -14.56 -26.98 -17.93
C SER A 56 -15.48 -27.13 -16.72
N ASN A 57 -15.86 -28.36 -16.38
CA ASN A 57 -16.62 -28.67 -15.17
C ASN A 57 -15.96 -29.83 -14.42
N PRO A 58 -15.35 -29.60 -13.24
CA PRO A 58 -15.24 -28.33 -12.51
C PRO A 58 -14.33 -27.32 -13.24
N ILE A 59 -14.67 -26.02 -13.14
CA ILE A 59 -13.91 -24.93 -13.75
C ILE A 59 -12.50 -24.82 -13.17
N GLN A 60 -11.52 -24.47 -14.01
CA GLN A 60 -10.16 -24.14 -13.60
C GLN A 60 -10.00 -22.64 -13.34
N ASP A 61 -9.13 -22.25 -12.40
CA ASP A 61 -8.83 -20.84 -12.10
C ASP A 61 -8.36 -20.05 -13.34
N SER A 62 -7.61 -20.71 -14.23
CA SER A 62 -7.16 -20.13 -15.51
C SER A 62 -8.30 -19.82 -16.47
N GLU A 63 -9.39 -20.58 -16.44
CA GLU A 63 -10.59 -20.36 -17.26
C GLU A 63 -11.45 -19.23 -16.66
N ALA A 64 -11.60 -19.21 -15.33
CA ALA A 64 -12.31 -18.14 -14.62
C ALA A 64 -11.67 -16.76 -14.87
N LYS A 65 -10.34 -16.69 -14.84
CA LYS A 65 -9.58 -15.46 -15.12
C LYS A 65 -9.71 -14.98 -16.56
N GLN A 66 -10.12 -15.84 -17.50
CA GLN A 66 -10.29 -15.50 -18.92
C GLN A 66 -11.63 -14.83 -19.24
N LEU A 67 -12.53 -14.72 -18.27
CA LEU A 67 -13.72 -13.89 -18.37
C LEU A 67 -13.30 -12.42 -18.20
N GLY A 68 -13.54 -11.60 -19.23
CA GLY A 68 -13.17 -10.18 -19.25
C GLY A 68 -14.19 -9.29 -18.53
N ASP A 69 -13.85 -8.05 -18.23
CA ASP A 69 -14.73 -7.09 -17.53
C ASP A 69 -14.50 -5.65 -18.03
N THR A 70 -15.42 -4.73 -17.72
CA THR A 70 -15.30 -3.31 -18.10
C THR A 70 -14.83 -2.46 -16.92
N LEU A 71 -13.67 -1.82 -17.06
CA LEU A 71 -13.13 -0.88 -16.07
C LEU A 71 -13.08 0.54 -16.65
N GLY A 72 -13.79 1.49 -16.04
CA GLY A 72 -13.77 2.89 -16.44
C GLY A 72 -14.21 3.15 -17.89
N GLY A 73 -15.13 2.32 -18.41
CA GLY A 73 -15.60 2.38 -19.80
C GLY A 73 -14.74 1.61 -20.81
N PHE A 74 -13.65 0.96 -20.38
CA PHE A 74 -12.81 0.13 -21.23
C PHE A 74 -13.06 -1.35 -20.97
N TYR A 75 -13.33 -2.12 -22.04
CA TYR A 75 -13.41 -3.57 -21.94
C TYR A 75 -12.01 -4.19 -21.84
N LEU A 76 -11.76 -4.89 -20.74
CA LEU A 76 -10.57 -5.67 -20.47
C LEU A 76 -10.86 -7.12 -20.81
N ARG A 77 -10.07 -7.70 -21.73
CA ARG A 77 -10.15 -9.13 -22.01
C ARG A 77 -9.73 -9.90 -20.76
N GLY A 78 -10.38 -11.02 -20.47
CA GLY A 78 -9.90 -11.85 -19.36
C GLY A 78 -8.49 -12.38 -19.63
N GLY A 79 -7.78 -12.65 -18.55
CA GLY A 79 -6.34 -12.90 -18.52
C GLY A 79 -5.51 -11.62 -18.51
N THR A 80 -6.12 -10.44 -18.64
CA THR A 80 -5.40 -9.15 -18.53
C THR A 80 -4.95 -8.93 -17.09
N PHE A 81 -3.64 -8.80 -16.89
CA PHE A 81 -3.08 -8.39 -15.60
C PHE A 81 -3.24 -6.88 -15.43
N VAL A 82 -4.01 -6.46 -14.43
CA VAL A 82 -4.21 -5.05 -14.08
C VAL A 82 -3.42 -4.73 -12.82
N GLY A 83 -2.39 -3.90 -12.97
CA GLY A 83 -1.57 -3.42 -11.86
C GLY A 83 -1.82 -1.95 -11.57
N LEU A 84 -1.74 -1.57 -10.29
CA LEU A 84 -1.74 -0.17 -9.89
C LEU A 84 -0.32 0.42 -10.07
N ASN A 85 -0.19 1.48 -10.87
CA ASN A 85 1.05 2.26 -10.91
C ASN A 85 1.12 3.20 -9.70
N VAL A 86 1.46 2.64 -8.53
CA VAL A 86 1.55 3.39 -7.27
C VAL A 86 2.56 4.54 -7.38
N TRP A 87 3.67 4.34 -8.09
CA TRP A 87 4.68 5.39 -8.28
C TRP A 87 4.11 6.64 -8.97
N GLY A 88 3.31 6.44 -10.03
CA GLY A 88 2.64 7.52 -10.73
C GLY A 88 1.52 8.16 -9.91
N VAL A 89 0.74 7.34 -9.19
CA VAL A 89 -0.33 7.83 -8.30
C VAL A 89 0.24 8.74 -7.22
N GLN A 90 1.31 8.31 -6.54
CA GLN A 90 1.97 9.09 -5.47
C GLN A 90 2.73 10.33 -5.97
N ARG A 91 2.82 10.53 -7.30
CA ARG A 91 3.42 11.72 -7.94
C ARG A 91 2.44 12.51 -8.78
N ASN A 92 1.15 12.23 -8.66
CA ASN A 92 0.13 12.92 -9.43
C ASN A 92 0.08 14.40 -9.03
N LYS A 93 0.50 15.29 -9.93
CA LYS A 93 0.53 16.74 -9.71
C LYS A 93 -0.85 17.37 -9.54
N THR A 94 -1.91 16.73 -10.02
CA THR A 94 -3.29 17.16 -9.78
C THR A 94 -3.68 16.95 -8.31
N ILE A 95 -3.19 15.89 -7.67
CA ILE A 95 -3.50 15.56 -6.27
C ILE A 95 -2.53 16.25 -5.32
N TYR A 96 -1.23 16.11 -5.58
CA TYR A 96 -0.18 16.58 -4.67
C TYR A 96 0.32 17.99 -5.01
N GLY A 97 0.05 18.53 -6.19
CA GLY A 97 0.56 19.83 -6.65
C GLY A 97 1.87 19.74 -7.43
N ASN A 98 2.39 20.87 -7.90
CA ASN A 98 3.52 20.92 -8.83
C ASN A 98 4.85 20.36 -8.29
N ASN A 99 5.02 20.41 -6.96
CA ASN A 99 6.15 19.86 -6.23
C ASN A 99 5.94 18.40 -5.79
N ALA A 100 5.06 17.63 -6.45
CA ALA A 100 4.84 16.20 -6.14
C ALA A 100 6.11 15.33 -6.26
N ASP A 101 7.10 15.78 -7.01
CA ASP A 101 8.38 15.10 -7.20
C ASP A 101 9.40 15.40 -6.09
N LEU A 102 9.07 16.32 -5.17
CA LEU A 102 9.95 16.76 -4.08
C LEU A 102 9.49 16.21 -2.73
N TYR A 103 10.44 15.97 -1.84
CA TYR A 103 10.15 15.74 -0.43
C TYR A 103 9.72 17.08 0.21
N TYR A 104 8.42 17.23 0.42
CA TYR A 104 7.80 18.46 0.95
C TYR A 104 6.74 18.07 2.01
N PRO A 105 7.17 17.86 3.27
CA PRO A 105 6.29 17.45 4.36
C PRO A 105 5.17 18.45 4.66
N GLU A 106 5.41 19.74 4.44
CA GLU A 106 4.48 20.84 4.69
C GLU A 106 3.20 20.72 3.86
N ARG A 107 3.20 19.88 2.80
CA ARG A 107 1.99 19.54 2.03
C ARG A 107 0.86 18.98 2.90
N TRP A 108 1.21 18.36 4.01
CA TRP A 108 0.28 17.73 4.95
C TRP A 108 -0.15 18.69 6.08
N LEU A 109 0.42 19.90 6.13
CA LEU A 109 0.20 20.91 7.17
C LEU A 109 -0.66 22.08 6.65
N VAL A 110 -1.68 21.77 5.86
CA VAL A 110 -2.59 22.77 5.27
C VAL A 110 -3.97 22.71 5.91
N ASP A 111 -4.67 23.83 5.99
CA ASP A 111 -6.02 23.89 6.59
C ASP A 111 -7.13 23.40 5.65
N ASP A 112 -6.80 23.08 4.39
CA ASP A 112 -7.75 22.57 3.40
C ASP A 112 -8.09 21.09 3.66
N ILE A 113 -9.18 20.88 4.39
CA ILE A 113 -9.67 19.56 4.82
C ILE A 113 -10.03 18.66 3.62
N GLU A 114 -10.64 19.22 2.57
CA GLU A 114 -11.08 18.42 1.42
C GLU A 114 -9.87 17.90 0.64
N LYS A 115 -8.89 18.78 0.41
CA LYS A 115 -7.63 18.41 -0.23
C LYS A 115 -6.87 17.38 0.61
N LEU A 116 -6.77 17.57 1.92
CA LEU A 116 -6.14 16.60 2.82
C LEU A 116 -6.85 15.24 2.75
N HIS A 117 -8.18 15.22 2.72
CA HIS A 117 -8.95 14.00 2.61
C HIS A 117 -8.61 13.21 1.33
N ILE A 118 -8.58 13.89 0.17
CA ILE A 118 -8.22 13.29 -1.12
C ILE A 118 -6.78 12.77 -1.08
N MET A 119 -5.84 13.56 -0.54
CA MET A 119 -4.44 13.17 -0.41
C MET A 119 -4.28 11.96 0.51
N HIS A 120 -4.98 11.89 1.64
CA HIS A 120 -4.94 10.75 2.56
C HIS A 120 -5.53 9.48 1.93
N GLN A 121 -6.66 9.59 1.22
CA GLN A 121 -7.24 8.46 0.50
C GLN A 121 -6.29 7.94 -0.58
N THR A 122 -5.72 8.84 -1.37
CA THR A 122 -4.75 8.49 -2.43
C THR A 122 -3.48 7.89 -1.85
N HIS A 123 -2.96 8.46 -0.76
CA HIS A 123 -1.77 7.95 -0.09
C HIS A 123 -2.00 6.55 0.48
N SER A 124 -3.17 6.31 1.05
CA SER A 124 -3.56 5.01 1.61
C SER A 124 -3.54 3.86 0.59
N LEU A 125 -3.59 4.15 -0.72
CA LEU A 125 -3.46 3.15 -1.78
C LEU A 125 -2.08 2.46 -1.80
N ILE A 126 -1.06 2.99 -1.10
CA ILE A 126 0.20 2.27 -0.85
C ILE A 126 -0.04 0.94 -0.12
N PHE A 127 -1.11 0.88 0.68
CA PHE A 127 -1.59 -0.31 1.37
C PHE A 127 -2.73 -1.00 0.61
N GLY A 128 -2.96 -0.70 -0.67
CA GLY A 128 -4.09 -1.26 -1.42
C GLY A 128 -5.47 -0.75 -0.95
N HIS A 129 -6.53 -1.36 -1.45
CA HIS A 129 -7.91 -0.98 -1.14
C HIS A 129 -8.87 -2.19 -1.25
N GLY A 130 -10.04 -2.09 -0.63
CA GLY A 130 -11.06 -3.14 -0.71
C GLY A 130 -10.56 -4.49 -0.20
N SER A 131 -10.87 -5.56 -0.95
CA SER A 131 -10.48 -6.94 -0.61
C SER A 131 -8.98 -7.21 -0.75
N THR A 132 -8.22 -6.35 -1.42
CA THR A 132 -6.76 -6.48 -1.59
C THR A 132 -5.99 -5.52 -0.69
N ARG A 133 -6.65 -4.92 0.31
CA ARG A 133 -6.00 -4.05 1.29
C ARG A 133 -5.00 -4.84 2.12
N CYS A 134 -3.82 -4.26 2.33
CA CYS A 134 -2.77 -4.79 3.15
C CYS A 134 -3.24 -4.94 4.60
N LEU A 135 -3.23 -6.18 5.09
CA LEU A 135 -3.60 -6.52 6.46
C LEU A 135 -2.68 -5.86 7.50
N GLY A 136 -1.39 -5.72 7.15
CA GLY A 136 -0.36 -5.15 8.03
C GLY A 136 -0.31 -3.63 8.07
N GLY A 137 -1.18 -2.91 7.36
CA GLY A 137 -1.09 -1.44 7.24
C GLY A 137 -1.11 -0.71 8.58
N SER A 138 -1.99 -1.11 9.50
CA SER A 138 -2.08 -0.49 10.83
C SER A 138 -0.85 -0.77 11.71
N MET A 139 -0.29 -1.97 11.61
CA MET A 139 0.92 -2.35 12.36
C MET A 139 2.13 -1.59 11.84
N ALA A 140 2.31 -1.53 10.51
CA ALA A 140 3.38 -0.78 9.87
C ALA A 140 3.35 0.71 10.24
N MET A 141 2.17 1.35 10.26
CA MET A 141 2.05 2.75 10.67
C MET A 141 2.39 2.97 12.14
N MET A 142 2.05 2.02 13.02
CA MET A 142 2.42 2.08 14.43
C MET A 142 3.93 1.95 14.61
N GLU A 143 4.56 0.97 13.95
CA GLU A 143 6.00 0.74 13.97
C GLU A 143 6.74 1.99 13.46
N ILE A 144 6.41 2.49 12.27
CA ILE A 144 7.05 3.70 11.69
C ILE A 144 6.95 4.89 12.65
N SER A 145 5.78 5.13 13.24
CA SER A 145 5.58 6.28 14.14
C SER A 145 6.45 6.17 15.39
N LYS A 146 6.54 4.98 15.99
CA LYS A 146 7.30 4.74 17.22
C LYS A 146 8.80 4.71 16.94
N ASP A 147 9.21 4.07 15.85
CA ASP A 147 10.61 3.97 15.45
C ASP A 147 11.17 5.37 15.14
N ILE A 148 10.47 6.18 14.35
CA ILE A 148 10.92 7.55 14.05
C ILE A 148 10.97 8.39 15.33
N PHE A 149 9.95 8.30 16.19
CA PHE A 149 9.93 9.02 17.46
C PHE A 149 11.13 8.66 18.34
N GLU A 150 11.36 7.37 18.60
CA GLU A 150 12.46 6.93 19.48
C GLU A 150 13.84 7.16 18.85
N LEU A 151 13.98 7.01 17.53
CA LEU A 151 15.25 7.29 16.85
C LEU A 151 15.63 8.77 16.97
N VAL A 152 14.70 9.67 16.67
CA VAL A 152 14.95 11.12 16.70
C VAL A 152 15.05 11.65 18.14
N ARG A 153 14.36 11.02 19.10
CA ARG A 153 14.45 11.37 20.52
C ARG A 153 15.81 11.03 21.12
N ASN A 154 16.36 9.87 20.78
CA ASN A 154 17.55 9.33 21.47
C ASN A 154 18.85 9.53 20.70
N PHE A 155 18.81 9.84 19.40
CA PHE A 155 20.00 9.92 18.56
C PHE A 155 20.03 11.14 17.63
N ASP A 156 21.19 11.80 17.58
CA ASP A 156 21.60 12.66 16.47
C ASP A 156 22.05 11.77 15.30
N ILE A 157 21.33 11.87 14.17
CA ILE A 157 21.53 11.01 12.99
C ILE A 157 22.16 11.83 11.87
N THR A 158 23.31 11.38 11.36
CA THR A 158 24.00 12.03 10.22
C THR A 158 24.34 11.03 9.12
N ILE A 159 24.13 11.42 7.87
CA ILE A 159 24.45 10.56 6.70
C ILE A 159 25.97 10.45 6.57
N ALA A 160 26.48 9.22 6.45
CA ALA A 160 27.92 8.97 6.33
C ALA A 160 28.49 9.34 4.95
N ASN A 161 27.67 9.20 3.89
CA ASN A 161 28.05 9.56 2.52
C ASN A 161 26.99 10.45 1.85
N PRO A 162 27.11 11.78 1.93
CA PRO A 162 26.10 12.69 1.38
C PRO A 162 26.06 12.70 -0.15
N HIS A 163 27.15 12.35 -0.83
CA HIS A 163 27.18 12.32 -2.31
C HIS A 163 26.42 11.12 -2.89
N LYS A 164 26.35 10.03 -2.13
CA LYS A 164 25.61 8.82 -2.51
C LYS A 164 25.01 8.19 -1.26
N PRO A 165 23.89 8.74 -0.76
CA PRO A 165 23.33 8.35 0.53
C PRO A 165 22.78 6.92 0.54
N TRP A 166 22.34 6.39 -0.60
CA TRP A 166 21.96 4.98 -0.77
C TRP A 166 21.98 4.56 -2.24
N VAL A 167 21.76 3.26 -2.48
CA VAL A 167 21.36 2.69 -3.77
C VAL A 167 19.95 2.13 -3.63
N SER A 168 19.03 2.58 -4.49
CA SER A 168 17.64 2.12 -4.48
C SER A 168 17.32 1.32 -5.75
N ARG A 169 16.67 0.16 -5.61
CA ARG A 169 16.18 -0.69 -6.70
C ARG A 169 14.72 -1.02 -6.48
N CYS A 170 13.91 -0.96 -7.54
CA CYS A 170 12.48 -1.29 -7.47
C CYS A 170 12.20 -2.62 -8.19
N TYR A 171 11.62 -3.58 -7.45
CA TYR A 171 11.14 -4.86 -7.99
C TYR A 171 9.63 -5.04 -7.71
N GLY A 172 8.88 -3.93 -7.72
CA GLY A 172 7.52 -3.84 -7.18
C GLY A 172 7.49 -3.22 -5.77
N ILE A 173 8.58 -3.38 -5.02
CA ILE A 173 8.88 -2.67 -3.77
C ILE A 173 10.31 -2.11 -3.88
N PHE A 174 10.59 -1.00 -3.19
CA PHE A 174 11.91 -0.39 -3.14
C PHE A 174 12.80 -1.07 -2.12
N PHE A 175 13.97 -1.53 -2.56
CA PHE A 175 15.04 -2.03 -1.72
C PHE A 175 16.19 -1.04 -1.72
N GLN A 176 16.58 -0.61 -0.52
CA GLN A 176 17.66 0.34 -0.31
C GLN A 176 18.89 -0.38 0.25
N LYS A 177 20.07 -0.08 -0.30
CA LYS A 177 21.37 -0.57 0.17
C LYS A 177 22.32 0.61 0.38
N ASP A 178 23.39 0.37 1.13
CA ASP A 178 24.46 1.33 1.40
C ASP A 178 24.00 2.63 2.10
N PHE A 179 22.87 2.57 2.82
CA PHE A 179 22.38 3.67 3.66
C PHE A 179 23.10 3.67 5.02
N TYR A 180 24.35 4.14 5.01
CA TYR A 180 25.16 4.24 6.21
C TYR A 180 24.93 5.57 6.92
N VAL A 181 24.64 5.51 8.22
CA VAL A 181 24.46 6.66 9.10
C VAL A 181 25.39 6.56 10.29
N ARG A 182 25.78 7.71 10.84
CA ARG A 182 26.42 7.83 12.15
C ARG A 182 25.35 8.25 13.15
N LEU A 183 25.29 7.49 14.25
CA LEU A 183 24.42 7.75 15.38
C LEU A 183 25.27 8.26 16.55
N ARG A 184 24.86 9.37 17.15
CA ARG A 184 25.37 9.85 18.43
C ARG A 184 24.20 9.91 19.40
N ALA A 185 24.33 9.34 20.60
CA ALA A 185 23.30 9.45 21.62
C ALA A 185 23.12 10.93 21.99
N VAL A 186 21.87 11.39 22.04
CA VAL A 186 21.53 12.74 22.48
C VAL A 186 21.89 12.87 23.96
N ASP A 187 22.56 13.97 24.30
CA ASP A 187 22.90 14.31 25.68
C ASP A 187 22.03 15.48 26.11
N ASP A 188 20.99 15.18 26.89
CA ASP A 188 20.04 16.17 27.41
C ASP A 188 20.69 17.23 28.33
N SER A 189 21.97 17.06 28.71
CA SER A 189 22.73 18.06 29.46
C SER A 189 23.27 19.21 28.59
N GLN A 190 23.29 19.04 27.27
CA GLN A 190 23.66 20.08 26.31
C GLN A 190 22.39 20.67 25.68
N PRO A 191 22.32 21.99 25.44
CA PRO A 191 21.20 22.57 24.73
C PRO A 191 21.08 21.92 23.34
N PRO A 192 19.86 21.59 22.88
CA PRO A 192 19.68 20.89 21.62
C PRO A 192 20.25 21.69 20.44
N ALA A 193 20.92 21.01 19.50
CA ALA A 193 21.54 21.65 18.34
C ALA A 193 20.55 22.43 17.44
N TYR A 194 19.25 22.18 17.55
CA TYR A 194 18.22 22.93 16.81
C TYR A 194 17.91 24.31 17.41
N GLU A 195 18.25 24.59 18.67
CA GLU A 195 17.95 25.90 19.28
C GLU A 195 18.71 27.05 18.60
N ASP A 196 19.91 26.78 18.07
CA ASP A 196 20.68 27.74 17.28
C ASP A 196 20.02 28.04 15.92
N PHE A 197 19.31 27.07 15.34
CA PHE A 197 18.58 27.24 14.09
C PHE A 197 17.25 27.99 14.28
N VAL A 198 16.48 27.67 15.32
CA VAL A 198 15.17 28.30 15.60
C VAL A 198 15.33 29.80 15.93
N ARG A 199 16.44 30.22 16.56
CA ARG A 199 16.71 31.63 16.83
C ARG A 199 16.97 32.47 15.58
N SER A 200 17.38 31.85 14.46
CA SER A 200 17.73 32.57 13.23
C SER A 200 16.54 32.91 12.32
N GLU A 201 15.39 32.26 12.51
CA GLU A 201 14.14 32.56 11.77
C GLU A 201 13.20 33.53 12.50
N GLY A 202 13.59 33.99 13.70
CA GLY A 202 12.80 34.88 14.56
C GLY A 202 13.31 36.32 14.65
N ALA A 203 14.17 36.78 13.73
CA ALA A 203 14.71 38.14 13.69
C ALA A 203 14.31 38.90 12.41
#